data_AF-A0A522BK89-F1
#
_entry.id   AF-A0A522BK89-F1
#
_cell.length_a   1.000
_cell.length_b   1.000
_cell.length_c   1.000
_cell.angle_alpha   90.00
_cell.angle_beta   90.00
_cell.angle_gamma   90.00
#
_symmetry.space_group_name_H-M   'P 1'
#
loop_
_entity.id
_entity.type
_entity.pdbx_description
1 polymer ?
#
loop_
_entity_poly.entity_id
_entity_poly.type
_entity_poly.pdbx_seq_one_letter_code
_entity_poly.pdbx_strand_id
1 'polypeptide(L)'
;MAGFFSALFSRIFSSEKETEGILSGRFLRNVACDGALAKACVRLKKHNCKGLEPLPNMSTWSLICEEIVDTTYEQRYYDRVVCELHRRNLTDDQIKEMRIFAWRTAGWLNFEKNLLDWNGLGEKDILMAIDWQAKDGLISQTERESLINYLNQFN
;
A
#
# COMPACT_ATOMS: atom_id res chain seq x y z
N MET A 1 16.50 15.38 2.60
CA MET A 1 16.01 14.40 3.61
C MET A 1 15.61 13.06 2.96
N ALA A 2 16.27 12.56 1.90
CA ALA A 2 15.86 11.34 1.21
C ALA A 2 16.58 10.05 1.67
N GLY A 3 17.64 10.15 2.49
CA GLY A 3 18.53 9.03 2.81
C GLY A 3 18.13 8.14 3.99
N PHE A 4 17.28 8.62 4.90
CA PHE A 4 16.90 7.85 6.10
C PHE A 4 15.75 6.86 5.84
N PHE A 5 14.87 7.18 4.89
CA PHE A 5 13.67 6.43 4.54
C PHE A 5 13.98 5.09 3.86
N SER A 6 14.87 5.12 2.87
CA SER A 6 15.33 3.92 2.16
C SER A 6 16.04 2.92 3.08
N ALA A 7 16.75 3.40 4.11
CA ALA A 7 17.49 2.54 5.02
C ALA A 7 16.60 1.84 6.07
N LEU A 8 15.58 2.52 6.59
CA LEU A 8 14.61 1.92 7.52
C LEU A 8 13.68 0.94 6.80
N PHE A 9 13.22 1.31 5.59
CA PHE A 9 12.50 0.41 4.70
C PHE A 9 13.40 -0.80 4.37
N SER A 10 14.58 -0.60 3.81
CA SER A 10 15.49 -1.72 3.50
C SER A 10 15.79 -2.58 4.74
N ARG A 11 15.95 -2.04 5.95
CA ARG A 11 16.14 -2.88 7.16
C ARG A 11 14.92 -3.68 7.58
N ILE A 12 13.71 -3.11 7.50
CA ILE A 12 12.46 -3.82 7.79
C ILE A 12 12.18 -4.88 6.70
N PHE A 13 12.58 -4.61 5.46
CA PHE A 13 12.22 -5.40 4.28
C PHE A 13 13.38 -6.27 3.70
N SER A 14 14.60 -6.24 4.27
CA SER A 14 15.76 -7.07 3.85
C SER A 14 15.84 -8.45 4.51
N SER A 15 14.96 -8.76 5.47
CA SER A 15 14.85 -10.11 5.99
C SER A 15 14.05 -10.97 5.02
N GLU A 16 14.72 -11.62 4.07
CA GLU A 16 14.17 -12.69 3.20
C GLU A 16 13.82 -13.97 3.98
N LYS A 17 13.40 -13.86 5.25
CA LYS A 17 12.65 -14.95 5.87
C LYS A 17 11.25 -14.87 5.29
N GLU A 18 10.97 -15.73 4.32
CA GLU A 18 9.60 -16.10 3.97
C GLU A 18 8.95 -16.64 5.25
N THR A 19 8.22 -15.77 5.95
CA THR A 19 7.33 -16.21 7.02
C THR A 19 6.16 -16.91 6.36
N GLU A 20 5.97 -18.19 6.68
CA GLU A 20 4.77 -18.93 6.27
C GLU A 20 3.55 -18.10 6.67
N GLY A 21 2.72 -17.77 5.68
CA GLY A 21 1.49 -17.00 5.87
C GLY A 21 1.60 -15.49 5.62
N ILE A 22 2.73 -14.90 5.22
CA ILE A 22 2.77 -13.53 4.64
C ILE A 22 2.93 -13.63 3.12
N LEU A 23 2.32 -12.69 2.37
CA LEU A 23 2.47 -12.59 0.91
C LEU A 23 3.95 -12.65 0.49
N SER A 24 4.25 -13.55 -0.45
CA SER A 24 5.63 -13.81 -0.88
C SER A 24 6.34 -12.56 -1.41
N GLY A 25 7.66 -12.49 -1.25
CA GLY A 25 8.46 -11.40 -1.80
C GLY A 25 8.35 -11.28 -3.32
N ARG A 26 8.13 -12.40 -4.04
CA ARG A 26 7.87 -12.37 -5.48
C ARG A 26 6.56 -11.67 -5.81
N PHE A 27 5.49 -11.96 -5.07
CA PHE A 27 4.20 -11.30 -5.25
C PHE A 27 4.31 -9.79 -5.02
N LEU A 28 4.94 -9.38 -3.92
CA LEU A 28 5.14 -7.96 -3.60
C LEU A 28 5.97 -7.22 -4.66
N ARG A 29 6.99 -7.88 -5.24
CA ARG A 29 7.74 -7.33 -6.38
C ARG A 29 6.86 -7.14 -7.61
N ASN A 30 6.00 -8.11 -7.92
CA ASN A 30 5.07 -8.01 -9.03
C ASN A 30 4.08 -6.85 -8.81
N VAL A 31 3.50 -6.73 -7.61
CA VAL A 31 2.66 -5.57 -7.26
C VAL A 31 3.42 -4.26 -7.46
N ALA A 32 4.66 -4.18 -6.97
CA ALA A 32 5.46 -2.95 -7.03
C ALA A 32 5.70 -2.49 -8.48
N CYS A 33 5.87 -3.41 -9.42
CA CYS A 33 6.17 -3.10 -10.83
C CYS A 33 4.93 -3.05 -11.72
N ASP A 34 3.96 -3.94 -11.51
CA ASP A 34 2.89 -4.25 -12.47
C ASP A 34 1.47 -4.07 -11.92
N GLY A 35 1.31 -3.65 -10.67
CA GLY A 35 -0.01 -3.34 -10.11
C GLY A 35 -0.67 -2.12 -10.77
N ALA A 36 -1.97 -1.95 -10.55
CA ALA A 36 -2.79 -0.98 -11.26
C ALA A 36 -2.31 0.47 -11.05
N LEU A 37 -1.96 0.85 -9.81
CA LEU A 37 -1.42 2.17 -9.51
C LEU A 37 0.02 2.35 -10.02
N ALA A 38 0.85 1.30 -10.03
CA ALA A 38 2.18 1.36 -10.66
C ALA A 38 2.08 1.71 -12.15
N LYS A 39 1.18 1.04 -12.87
CA LYS A 39 0.91 1.32 -14.28
C LYS A 39 0.34 2.72 -14.49
N ALA A 40 -0.50 3.21 -13.57
CA ALA A 40 -1.01 4.59 -13.60
C ALA A 40 0.11 5.62 -13.43
N CYS A 41 1.03 5.45 -12.47
CA CYS A 41 2.19 6.33 -12.33
C CYS A 41 3.01 6.41 -13.63
N VAL A 42 3.24 5.27 -14.30
CA VAL A 42 3.96 5.23 -15.60
C VAL A 42 3.21 6.00 -16.69
N ARG A 43 1.89 5.86 -16.80
CA ARG A 43 1.08 6.60 -17.78
C ARG A 43 1.11 8.10 -17.53
N LEU A 44 0.97 8.52 -16.27
CA LEU A 44 0.88 9.93 -15.90
C LEU A 44 2.19 10.69 -16.04
N LYS A 45 3.35 10.03 -16.03
CA LYS A 45 4.63 10.65 -16.44
C LYS A 45 4.60 11.22 -17.86
N LYS A 46 3.75 10.68 -18.75
CA LYS A 46 3.63 11.12 -20.15
C LYS A 46 2.50 12.12 -20.37
N HIS A 47 1.39 11.95 -19.65
CA HIS A 47 0.14 12.66 -19.95
C HIS A 47 -0.28 13.67 -18.87
N ASN A 48 0.39 13.67 -17.70
CA ASN A 48 0.06 14.47 -16.51
C ASN A 48 -1.41 14.31 -16.06
N CYS A 49 -1.79 15.03 -15.00
CA CYS A 49 -3.15 14.98 -14.42
C CYS A 49 -4.19 15.85 -15.12
N LYS A 50 -3.95 16.24 -16.38
CA LYS A 50 -4.79 17.20 -17.10
C LYS A 50 -6.11 16.56 -17.51
N GLY A 51 -7.24 17.18 -17.14
CA GLY A 51 -8.58 16.70 -17.49
C GLY A 51 -9.08 15.50 -16.66
N LEU A 52 -8.40 15.20 -15.55
CA LEU A 52 -8.82 14.19 -14.59
C LEU A 52 -9.43 14.86 -13.35
N GLU A 53 -10.72 14.66 -13.18
CA GLU A 53 -11.48 15.19 -12.03
C GLU A 53 -10.99 14.56 -10.71
N PRO A 54 -10.98 15.34 -9.60
CA PRO A 54 -10.72 14.83 -8.27
C PRO A 54 -11.62 13.65 -7.90
N LEU A 55 -11.13 12.80 -7.00
CA LEU A 55 -11.94 11.75 -6.38
C LEU A 55 -12.65 12.29 -5.14
N PRO A 56 -13.73 11.61 -4.66
CA PRO A 56 -14.37 11.94 -3.38
C PRO A 56 -13.37 12.00 -2.22
N ASN A 57 -13.78 12.59 -1.08
CA ASN A 57 -12.97 12.69 0.14
C ASN A 57 -12.64 11.31 0.75
N MET A 58 -11.70 10.60 0.13
CA MET A 58 -11.08 9.38 0.62
C MET A 58 -9.77 9.72 1.33
N SER A 59 -9.41 8.98 2.38
CA SER A 59 -8.10 9.11 3.01
C SER A 59 -6.98 8.65 2.06
N THR A 60 -5.74 9.04 2.34
CA THR A 60 -4.58 8.63 1.53
C THR A 60 -4.44 7.11 1.52
N TRP A 61 -4.65 6.46 2.67
CA TRP A 61 -4.61 5.00 2.76
C TRP A 61 -5.74 4.31 2.00
N SER A 62 -6.96 4.85 2.04
CA SER A 62 -8.05 4.29 1.21
C SER A 62 -7.73 4.39 -0.27
N LEU A 63 -7.17 5.51 -0.74
CA LEU A 63 -6.72 5.65 -2.13
C LEU A 63 -5.64 4.63 -2.52
N ILE A 64 -4.67 4.38 -1.64
CA ILE A 64 -3.63 3.37 -1.88
C ILE A 64 -4.22 1.96 -1.93
N CYS A 65 -5.21 1.67 -1.08
CA CYS A 65 -5.86 0.37 -1.01
C CYS A 65 -6.82 0.06 -2.17
N GLU A 66 -7.16 1.04 -3.03
CA GLU A 66 -8.03 0.82 -4.20
C GLU A 66 -7.51 -0.25 -5.17
N GLU A 67 -6.21 -0.57 -5.16
CA GLU A 67 -5.67 -1.66 -5.98
C GLU A 67 -5.77 -3.05 -5.34
N ILE A 68 -6.13 -3.13 -4.06
CA ILE A 68 -6.27 -4.38 -3.29
C ILE A 68 -7.69 -4.92 -3.39
N VAL A 69 -8.66 -4.03 -3.61
CA VAL A 69 -10.07 -4.40 -3.80
C VAL A 69 -10.19 -5.35 -4.99
N ASP A 70 -10.95 -6.43 -4.87
CA ASP A 70 -11.25 -7.37 -5.98
C ASP A 70 -12.15 -6.76 -7.07
N THR A 71 -12.34 -5.43 -7.04
CA THR A 71 -13.08 -4.69 -8.06
C THR A 71 -12.10 -4.21 -9.13
N THR A 72 -12.26 -4.73 -10.34
CA THR A 72 -11.49 -4.26 -11.49
C THR A 72 -12.07 -2.93 -11.97
N TYR A 73 -11.45 -1.82 -11.59
CA TYR A 73 -11.79 -0.51 -12.15
C TYR A 73 -11.13 -0.28 -13.52
N GLU A 74 -11.69 0.64 -14.29
CA GLU A 74 -11.06 1.09 -15.54
C GLU A 74 -9.72 1.79 -15.28
N GLN A 75 -8.80 1.74 -16.25
CA GLN A 75 -7.48 2.39 -16.13
C GLN A 75 -7.58 3.88 -15.75
N ARG A 76 -8.58 4.58 -16.28
CA ARG A 76 -8.84 6.00 -16.00
C ARG A 76 -9.14 6.26 -14.53
N TYR A 77 -9.72 5.30 -13.80
CA TYR A 77 -9.96 5.42 -12.37
C TYR A 77 -8.64 5.46 -11.60
N TYR A 78 -7.73 4.51 -11.86
CA TYR A 78 -6.42 4.48 -11.21
C TYR A 78 -5.56 5.69 -11.57
N ASP A 79 -5.72 6.25 -12.77
CA ASP A 79 -5.08 7.52 -13.14
C ASP A 79 -5.61 8.67 -12.26
N ARG A 80 -6.93 8.71 -11.98
CA ARG A 80 -7.50 9.70 -11.04
C ARG A 80 -6.99 9.50 -9.61
N VAL A 81 -6.82 8.25 -9.16
CA VAL A 81 -6.25 7.93 -7.84
C VAL A 81 -4.83 8.48 -7.70
N VAL A 82 -3.94 8.17 -8.65
CA VAL A 82 -2.55 8.66 -8.61
C VAL A 82 -2.52 10.19 -8.68
N CYS A 83 -3.35 10.80 -9.51
CA CYS A 83 -3.44 12.26 -9.56
C CYS A 83 -3.88 12.90 -8.24
N GLU A 84 -4.80 12.25 -7.52
CA GLU A 84 -5.21 12.70 -6.21
C GLU A 84 -4.08 12.57 -5.18
N LEU A 85 -3.31 11.48 -5.23
CA LEU A 85 -2.11 11.29 -4.40
C LEU A 85 -1.03 12.35 -4.70
N HIS A 86 -0.81 12.69 -5.97
CA HIS A 86 0.11 13.77 -6.36
C HIS A 86 -0.36 15.14 -5.87
N ARG A 87 -1.67 15.44 -5.90
CA ARG A 87 -2.22 16.69 -5.33
C ARG A 87 -1.96 16.80 -3.83
N ARG A 88 -1.85 15.67 -3.14
CA ARG A 88 -1.48 15.56 -1.72
C ARG A 88 0.03 15.58 -1.48
N ASN A 89 0.82 15.91 -2.50
CA ASN A 89 2.29 15.99 -2.47
C ASN A 89 3.02 14.66 -2.24
N LEU A 90 2.38 13.52 -2.55
CA LEU A 90 3.09 12.24 -2.57
C LEU A 90 3.87 12.07 -3.88
N THR A 91 5.09 11.58 -3.77
CA THR A 91 5.91 11.20 -4.93
C THR A 91 5.59 9.79 -5.41
N ASP A 92 5.96 9.45 -6.65
CA ASP A 92 5.82 8.09 -7.18
C ASP A 92 6.53 7.04 -6.31
N ASP A 93 7.68 7.39 -5.73
CA ASP A 93 8.43 6.49 -4.85
C ASP A 93 7.68 6.25 -3.53
N GLN A 94 7.11 7.30 -2.92
CA GLN A 94 6.26 7.15 -1.73
C GLN A 94 5.02 6.32 -2.04
N ILE A 95 4.36 6.59 -3.17
CA ILE A 95 3.19 5.80 -3.60
C ILE A 95 3.58 4.32 -3.75
N LYS A 96 4.73 4.02 -4.37
CA LYS A 96 5.23 2.66 -4.51
C LYS A 96 5.48 1.99 -3.16
N GLU A 97 6.14 2.66 -2.22
CA GLU A 97 6.40 2.13 -0.88
C GLU A 97 5.10 1.86 -0.11
N MET A 98 4.16 2.83 -0.14
CA MET A 98 2.86 2.69 0.51
C MET A 98 2.04 1.54 -0.05
N ARG A 99 2.07 1.33 -1.38
CA ARG A 99 1.41 0.18 -2.02
C ARG A 99 1.96 -1.15 -1.50
N ILE A 100 3.28 -1.31 -1.46
CA ILE A 100 3.91 -2.52 -0.94
C ILE A 100 3.49 -2.76 0.52
N PHE A 101 3.49 -1.71 1.33
CA PHE A 101 3.06 -1.76 2.72
C PHE A 101 1.58 -2.16 2.87
N ALA A 102 0.69 -1.56 2.08
CA ALA A 102 -0.74 -1.87 2.08
C ALA A 102 -1.00 -3.34 1.67
N TRP A 103 -0.28 -3.86 0.66
CA TRP A 103 -0.38 -5.27 0.28
C TRP A 103 0.11 -6.22 1.38
N ARG A 104 1.21 -5.91 2.07
CA ARG A 104 1.70 -6.72 3.20
C ARG A 104 0.74 -6.75 4.39
N THR A 105 -0.18 -5.79 4.49
CA THR A 105 -1.09 -5.62 5.64
C THR A 105 -2.53 -5.87 5.24
N ALA A 106 -3.23 -4.88 4.68
CA ALA A 106 -4.60 -5.03 4.21
C ALA A 106 -4.75 -6.11 3.12
N GLY A 107 -3.76 -6.22 2.22
CA GLY A 107 -3.72 -7.31 1.23
C GLY A 107 -3.56 -8.69 1.88
N TRP A 108 -2.80 -8.80 2.96
CA TRP A 108 -2.70 -10.03 3.74
C TRP A 108 -4.04 -10.40 4.40
N LEU A 109 -4.74 -9.44 5.02
CA LEU A 109 -6.08 -9.70 5.56
C LEU A 109 -7.05 -10.19 4.49
N ASN A 110 -6.95 -9.63 3.29
CA ASN A 110 -7.79 -10.04 2.19
C ASN A 110 -7.44 -11.46 1.71
N PHE A 111 -6.20 -11.68 1.27
CA PHE A 111 -5.82 -12.91 0.56
C PHE A 111 -5.60 -14.12 1.47
N GLU A 112 -5.05 -13.92 2.67
CA GLU A 112 -4.71 -15.02 3.58
C GLU A 112 -5.82 -15.28 4.60
N LYS A 113 -6.59 -14.25 4.98
CA LYS A 113 -7.67 -14.37 5.96
C LYS A 113 -9.07 -14.34 5.35
N ASN A 114 -9.22 -14.09 4.04
CA ASN A 114 -10.50 -14.05 3.30
C ASN A 114 -11.54 -13.10 3.92
N LEU A 115 -11.12 -11.90 4.35
CA LEU A 115 -11.98 -10.93 5.04
C LEU A 115 -12.47 -9.78 4.14
N LEU A 116 -12.46 -9.94 2.82
CA LEU A 116 -12.82 -8.88 1.87
C LEU A 116 -14.21 -8.28 2.15
N ASP A 117 -15.20 -9.11 2.47
CA ASP A 117 -16.59 -8.68 2.67
C ASP A 117 -16.81 -7.83 3.93
N TRP A 118 -15.80 -7.72 4.81
CA TRP A 118 -15.91 -7.09 6.12
C TRP A 118 -15.11 -5.80 6.24
N ASN A 119 -14.30 -5.46 5.24
CA ASN A 119 -13.27 -4.45 5.34
C ASN A 119 -13.48 -3.32 4.32
N GLY A 120 -13.41 -2.07 4.79
CA GLY A 120 -13.48 -0.88 3.93
C GLY A 120 -12.18 -0.61 3.15
N LEU A 121 -11.15 -1.44 3.39
CA LEU A 121 -9.80 -1.35 2.83
C LEU A 121 -9.21 0.05 2.96
N GLY A 122 -8.84 0.40 4.19
CA GLY A 122 -8.13 1.63 4.52
C GLY A 122 -7.27 1.49 5.77
N GLU A 123 -7.02 2.62 6.43
CA GLU A 123 -6.14 2.70 7.60
C GLU A 123 -6.52 1.73 8.73
N LYS A 124 -7.82 1.62 9.04
CA LYS A 124 -8.32 0.72 10.11
C LYS A 124 -8.00 -0.74 9.82
N ASP A 125 -8.12 -1.16 8.57
CA ASP A 125 -7.83 -2.53 8.15
C ASP A 125 -6.32 -2.80 8.18
N ILE A 126 -5.50 -1.83 7.78
CA ILE A 126 -4.04 -1.91 7.92
C ILE A 126 -3.66 -2.08 9.39
N LEU A 127 -4.22 -1.26 10.30
CA LEU A 127 -3.94 -1.37 11.73
C LEU A 127 -4.38 -2.73 12.30
N MET A 128 -5.57 -3.21 11.90
CA MET A 128 -6.06 -4.53 12.27
C MET A 128 -5.13 -5.64 11.78
N ALA A 129 -4.64 -5.56 10.55
CA ALA A 129 -3.69 -6.51 9.99
C ALA A 129 -2.40 -6.57 10.81
N ILE A 130 -1.84 -5.41 11.14
CA ILE A 130 -0.62 -5.29 11.94
C ILE A 130 -0.82 -5.93 13.32
N ASP A 131 -1.95 -5.64 13.99
CA ASP A 131 -2.25 -6.23 15.29
C ASP A 131 -2.41 -7.75 15.23
N TRP A 132 -3.02 -8.27 14.16
CA TRP A 132 -3.22 -9.71 14.00
C TRP A 132 -1.92 -10.42 13.65
N GLN A 133 -1.10 -9.85 12.77
CA GLN A 133 0.23 -10.40 12.45
C GLN A 133 1.11 -10.49 13.70
N ALA A 134 1.03 -9.51 14.61
CA ALA A 134 1.77 -9.56 15.87
C ALA A 134 1.21 -10.63 16.83
N LYS A 135 -0.12 -10.75 16.94
CA LYS A 135 -0.77 -11.78 17.77
C LYS A 135 -0.50 -13.20 17.27
N ASP A 136 -0.46 -13.38 15.95
CA ASP A 136 -0.13 -14.65 15.30
C ASP A 136 1.39 -14.96 15.33
N GLY A 137 2.21 -14.04 15.86
CA GLY A 137 3.67 -14.21 15.96
C GLY A 137 4.41 -14.07 14.63
N LEU A 138 3.76 -13.56 13.58
CA LEU A 138 4.35 -13.35 12.25
C LEU A 138 5.30 -12.15 12.22
N ILE A 139 5.06 -11.16 13.09
CA ILE A 139 5.93 -10.01 13.30
C ILE A 139 6.21 -9.83 14.79
N SER A 140 7.35 -9.22 15.11
CA SER A 140 7.71 -8.90 16.50
C SER A 140 6.94 -7.68 17.03
N GLN A 141 6.93 -7.47 18.35
CA GLN A 141 6.35 -6.26 18.95
C GLN A 141 7.06 -4.97 18.50
N THR A 142 8.39 -5.00 18.36
CA THR A 142 9.16 -3.86 17.83
C THR A 142 8.81 -3.55 16.38
N GLU A 143 8.59 -4.58 15.58
CA GLU A 143 8.16 -4.44 14.18
C GLU A 143 6.74 -3.87 14.11
N ARG A 144 5.81 -4.37 14.93
CA ARG A 144 4.45 -3.82 15.08
C ARG A 144 4.47 -2.31 15.33
N GLU A 145 5.26 -1.85 16.31
CA GLU A 145 5.37 -0.43 16.64
C GLU A 145 5.94 0.38 15.46
N SER A 146 6.92 -0.17 14.75
CA SER A 146 7.51 0.46 13.57
C SER A 146 6.50 0.60 12.42
N LEU A 147 5.68 -0.42 12.19
CA LEU A 147 4.63 -0.42 11.15
C LEU A 147 3.50 0.57 11.50
N ILE A 148 3.09 0.64 12.77
CA ILE A 148 2.10 1.64 13.23
C ILE A 148 2.66 3.07 13.06
N ASN A 149 3.93 3.28 13.38
CA ASN A 149 4.57 4.58 13.18
C ASN A 149 4.63 4.96 11.69
N TYR A 150 4.83 4.00 10.79
CA TYR A 150 4.78 4.24 9.35
C TYR A 150 3.36 4.59 8.87
N LEU A 151 2.33 3.85 9.33
CA LEU A 151 0.92 4.12 9.03
C LEU A 151 0.54 5.57 9.38
N ASN A 152 0.92 6.04 10.57
CA ASN A 152 0.59 7.37 11.08
C ASN A 152 1.30 8.53 10.35
N GLN A 153 2.34 8.27 9.54
CA GLN A 153 3.06 9.33 8.80
C GLN A 153 2.24 9.92 7.65
N PHE A 154 1.22 9.20 7.19
CA PHE A 154 0.44 9.56 5.99
C PHE A 154 -1.05 9.80 6.30
N ASN A 155 -1.37 10.06 7.57
CA ASN A 155 -2.70 10.46 8.05
C ASN A 155 -2.94 11.96 7.91
#